data_AF-A0A6A8LU42-F1
#
_entry.id   AF-A0A6A8LU42-F1
#
_cell.length_a   1.000
_cell.length_b   1.000
_cell.length_c   1.000
_cell.angle_alpha   90.00
_cell.angle_beta   90.00
_cell.angle_gamma   90.00
#
_symmetry.space_group_name_H-M   'P 1'
#
loop_
_entity.id
_entity.type
_entity.pdbx_description
1 polymer ?
#
loop_
_entity_poly.entity_id
_entity_poly.type
_entity_poly.pdbx_seq_one_letter_code
_entity_poly.pdbx_strand_id
1 'polypeptide(L)' 'MSIYITKTYGLNGTAAKAQDVVIEEAKKLDIKEIRIPYLLYETEERNETSKRIDGVLAGITSGDTVIY' A
#
# COMPACT_ATOMS: atom_id res chain seq x y z
N MET A 1 -2.51 -13.58 -12.36
CA MET A 1 -1.49 -12.53 -12.29
C MET A 1 -2.19 -11.18 -12.36
N SER A 2 -2.29 -10.53 -11.21
CA SER A 2 -2.70 -9.12 -11.06
C SER A 2 -1.47 -8.27 -10.76
N ILE A 3 -1.56 -6.97 -11.06
CA ILE A 3 -0.55 -5.99 -10.68
C ILE A 3 -1.17 -5.13 -9.58
N TYR A 4 -0.40 -4.93 -8.52
CA TYR A 4 -0.76 -4.09 -7.39
C TYR A 4 0.23 -2.94 -7.24
N ILE A 5 -0.22 -1.83 -6.67
CA ILE A 5 0.61 -0.68 -6.33
C ILE A 5 0.28 -0.20 -4.93
N THR A 6 1.30 0.14 -4.15
CA THR A 6 1.09 0.64 -2.79
C THR A 6 0.77 2.12 -2.76
N LYS A 7 -0.09 2.50 -1.82
CA LYS A 7 -0.38 3.90 -1.51
C LYS A 7 -0.45 4.10 -0.01
N THR A 8 0.28 5.09 0.48
CA THR A 8 0.28 5.48 1.87
C THR A 8 -0.93 6.38 2.19
N TYR A 9 -1.66 6.06 3.26
CA TYR A 9 -2.85 6.78 3.73
C TYR A 9 -2.60 7.44 5.08
N GLY A 10 -2.99 8.71 5.24
CA GLY A 10 -2.72 9.48 6.46
C GLY A 10 -1.38 10.24 6.42
N LEU A 11 -0.57 10.03 5.38
CA LEU A 11 0.53 10.93 5.01
C LEU A 11 -0.05 12.21 4.38
N ASN A 12 0.52 13.35 4.72
CA ASN A 12 0.14 14.65 4.13
C ASN A 12 1.33 15.28 3.37
N GLY A 13 1.04 16.28 2.54
CA GLY A 13 2.05 17.04 1.80
C GLY A 13 2.39 16.46 0.43
N THR A 14 3.52 16.90 -0.13
CA THR A 14 3.89 16.61 -1.53
C THR A 14 4.07 15.12 -1.81
N ALA A 15 4.61 14.36 -0.85
CA ALA A 15 4.80 12.92 -1.01
C ALA A 15 3.46 12.18 -1.19
N ALA A 16 2.44 12.51 -0.38
CA ALA A 16 1.11 11.93 -0.51
C ALA A 16 0.46 12.30 -1.85
N LYS A 17 0.55 13.58 -2.24
CA LYS A 17 0.03 14.05 -3.54
C LYS A 17 0.71 13.38 -4.74
N ALA A 18 2.01 13.14 -4.66
CA ALA A 18 2.74 12.43 -5.71
C ALA A 18 2.23 10.99 -5.86
N GLN A 19 2.01 10.29 -4.73
CA GLN A 19 1.40 8.96 -4.76
C GLN A 19 -0.04 9.00 -5.31
N ASP A 20 -0.84 10.01 -4.94
CA ASP A 20 -2.19 10.19 -5.50
C ASP A 20 -2.18 10.22 -7.03
N VAL A 21 -1.31 11.03 -7.63
CA VAL A 21 -1.18 11.14 -9.10
C VAL A 21 -0.82 9.80 -9.74
N VAL A 22 0.15 9.08 -9.19
CA VAL A 22 0.56 7.78 -9.73
C VAL A 22 -0.58 6.77 -9.63
N ILE A 23 -1.34 6.79 -8.54
CA ILE A 23 -2.46 5.87 -8.32
C ILE A 23 -3.63 6.15 -9.27
N GLU A 24 -3.89 7.42 -9.58
CA GLU A 24 -4.91 7.78 -10.57
C GLU A 24 -4.56 7.26 -11.96
N GLU A 25 -3.28 7.32 -12.37
CA GLU A 25 -2.83 6.73 -13.63
C GLU A 25 -2.85 5.19 -13.60
N ALA A 26 -2.42 4.59 -12.49
CA ALA A 26 -2.39 3.14 -12.31
C ALA A 26 -3.79 2.51 -12.42
N LYS A 27 -4.82 3.17 -11.88
CA LYS A 27 -6.23 2.73 -11.99
C LYS A 27 -6.71 2.64 -13.43
N LYS A 28 -6.24 3.51 -14.33
CA LYS A 28 -6.59 3.47 -15.76
C LYS A 28 -6.03 2.24 -16.46
N LEU A 29 -5.00 1.62 -15.88
CA LEU A 29 -4.32 0.42 -16.38
C LEU A 29 -4.79 -0.86 -15.68
N ASP A 30 -5.90 -0.81 -14.92
CA ASP A 30 -6.41 -1.92 -14.11
C ASP A 30 -5.40 -2.44 -13.04
N ILE A 31 -4.48 -1.56 -12.62
CA ILE A 31 -3.57 -1.86 -11.50
C ILE A 31 -4.31 -1.60 -10.19
N LYS A 32 -4.28 -2.60 -9.30
CA LYS A 32 -5.01 -2.61 -8.04
C LYS A 32 -4.25 -1.87 -6.94
N GLU A 33 -4.94 -1.11 -6.11
CA GLU A 33 -4.34 -0.33 -5.02
C GLU A 33 -4.24 -1.17 -3.73
N ILE A 34 -3.07 -1.17 -3.08
CA ILE A 34 -2.87 -1.65 -1.71
C ILE A 34 -2.74 -0.45 -0.79
N ARG A 35 -3.61 -0.37 0.22
CA ARG A 35 -3.60 0.74 1.19
C ARG A 35 -2.68 0.44 2.35
N ILE A 36 -1.68 1.31 2.55
CA ILE A 36 -0.76 1.24 3.69
C ILE A 36 -1.07 2.41 4.63
N PRO A 37 -1.53 2.18 5.87
CA PRO A 37 -1.71 3.26 6.83
C PRO A 37 -0.36 3.86 7.23
N TYR A 38 -0.25 5.18 7.21
CA TYR A 38 0.87 5.93 7.76
C TYR A 38 0.76 5.91 9.28
N LEU A 39 1.82 5.46 9.93
CA LEU A 39 1.90 5.41 11.38
C LEU A 39 3.04 6.31 11.82
N LEU A 40 2.74 7.21 12.74
CA LEU A 40 3.78 7.79 13.58
C LEU A 40 4.35 6.63 14.39
N TYR A 41 5.66 6.43 14.32
CA TYR A 41 6.42 5.34 14.95
C TYR A 41 6.35 5.37 16.49
N GLU A 42 5.15 5.34 17.07
CA GLU A 42 5.00 4.86 18.43
C GLU A 42 5.19 3.35 18.40
N THR A 43 5.90 2.86 19.42
CA THR A 43 6.42 1.50 19.55
C THR A 43 5.30 0.46 19.53
N GLU A 44 4.85 0.08 18.36
CA GLU A 44 4.08 -1.14 18.19
C GLU A 44 4.97 -2.35 18.42
N GLU A 45 4.46 -3.32 19.16
CA GLU A 45 5.11 -4.61 19.30
C GLU A 45 5.22 -5.29 17.92
N ARG A 46 6.37 -5.93 17.64
CA ARG A 46 6.65 -6.58 16.34
C ARG A 46 5.55 -7.53 15.88
N ASN A 47 4.88 -8.22 16.82
CA ASN A 47 3.80 -9.15 16.51
C ASN A 47 2.56 -8.44 15.93
N GLU A 48 2.26 -7.23 16.40
CA GLU A 48 1.14 -6.42 15.89
C GLU A 48 1.47 -5.85 14.51
N THR A 49 2.73 -5.47 14.28
CA THR A 49 3.20 -5.09 12.94
C THR A 49 3.06 -6.23 11.93
N SER A 50 3.44 -7.46 12.29
CA SER A 50 3.34 -8.62 11.39
C SER A 50 1.89 -8.91 10.99
N LYS A 51 0.97 -8.99 11.97
CA LYS A 51 -0.46 -9.22 11.69
C LYS A 51 -1.06 -8.14 10.79
N ARG A 52 -0.64 -6.88 10.97
CA ARG A 52 -1.09 -5.80 10.09
C ARG A 52 -0.58 -5.98 8.66
N ILE A 53 0.70 -6.32 8.49
CA ILE A 53 1.26 -6.59 7.16
C ILE A 53 0.46 -7.72 6.49
N ASP A 54 0.15 -8.80 7.21
CA ASP A 54 -0.69 -9.89 6.71
C ASP A 54 -2.07 -9.39 6.27
N GLY A 55 -2.68 -8.48 7.04
CA GLY A 55 -3.96 -7.85 6.68
C GLY A 55 -3.88 -6.93 5.45
N VAL A 56 -2.80 -6.15 5.31
CA VAL A 56 -2.58 -5.25 4.16
C VAL A 56 -2.37 -6.05 2.87
N LEU A 57 -1.69 -7.19 2.97
CA LEU A 57 -1.38 -8.07 1.83
C LEU A 57 -2.45 -9.15 1.60
N ALA A 58 -3.57 -9.12 2.34
CA ALA A 58 -4.63 -10.09 2.21
C ALA A 58 -5.18 -10.13 0.77
N GLY A 59 -5.14 -11.31 0.16
CA GLY A 59 -5.61 -11.52 -1.22
C GLY A 59 -4.55 -11.37 -2.31
N ILE A 60 -3.30 -11.09 -1.95
CA ILE A 60 -2.15 -11.20 -2.87
C ILE A 60 -1.71 -12.66 -2.93
N THR A 61 -1.45 -13.16 -4.13
CA THR A 61 -1.08 -14.55 -4.36
C THR A 61 0.27 -14.67 -5.05
N SER A 62 0.87 -15.87 -5.00
CA SER A 62 2.11 -16.13 -5.70
C SER A 62 1.93 -15.94 -7.21
N GLY A 63 2.85 -15.20 -7.84
CA GLY A 63 2.79 -14.85 -9.25
C GLY A 63 2.10 -13.51 -9.55
N ASP A 64 1.63 -12.77 -8.54
CA ASP A 64 1.25 -11.37 -8.68
C ASP A 64 2.46 -10.44 -8.60
N THR A 65 2.35 -9.27 -9.21
CA THR A 65 3.39 -8.22 -9.19
C THR A 65 2.96 -7.10 -8.25
N VAL A 66 3.88 -6.66 -7.37
CA VAL A 66 3.64 -5.54 -6.46
C VAL A 66 4.64 -4.42 -6.75
N ILE A 67 4.13 -3.22 -7.02
CA ILE A 67 4.89 -1.98 -7.12
C ILE A 67 4.86 -1.31 -5.75
N TYR A 68 6.02 -1.24 -5.10
CA TYR A 68 6.19 -0.61 -3.80
C TYR A 68 6.50 0.87 -3.95
#